data_AF-A0A9W4R488-F1
#
_entry.id   AF-A0A9W4R488-F1
#
_cell.length_a   1.000
_cell.length_b   1.000
_cell.length_c   1.000
_cell.angle_alpha   90.00
_cell.angle_beta   90.00
_cell.angle_gamma   90.00
#
_symmetry.space_group_name_H-M   'P 1'
#
loop_
_entity.id
_entity.type
_entity.pdbx_description
1 polymer ?
#
loop_
_entity_poly.entity_id
_entity_poly.type
_entity_poly.pdbx_seq_one_letter_code
_entity_poly.pdbx_strand_id
1 'polypeptide(L)' 'MAEFTLYTQENASAEAKPLLAGSVAAFGMLPNLHAVMAEAPTLLKGYQVLHELFQKTSFNAQG' A
#
# COMPACT_ATOMS: atom_id res chain seq x y z
N MET A 1 -16.74 11.11 11.56
CA MET A 1 -15.72 10.68 10.57
C MET A 1 -15.11 9.41 11.09
N ALA A 2 -14.72 8.48 10.22
CA ALA A 2 -13.97 7.30 10.66
C ALA A 2 -12.54 7.72 11.00
N GLU A 3 -12.00 7.23 12.12
CA GLU A 3 -10.61 7.41 12.51
C GLU A 3 -9.82 6.18 12.03
N PHE A 4 -8.70 6.43 11.36
CA PHE A 4 -7.81 5.37 10.88
C PHE A 4 -6.39 5.62 11.39
N THR A 5 -5.75 4.56 11.87
CA THR A 5 -4.34 4.61 12.28
C THR A 5 -3.45 4.60 11.04
N LEU A 6 -2.45 5.48 11.01
CA LEU A 6 -1.39 5.42 10.00
C LEU A 6 -0.26 4.54 10.51
N TYR A 7 -0.20 3.30 10.00
CA TYR A 7 0.85 2.37 10.38
C TYR A 7 2.16 2.66 9.65
N THR A 8 3.26 2.52 10.39
CA THR A 8 4.65 2.61 9.91
C THR A 8 5.34 1.27 10.14
N GLN A 9 6.60 1.14 9.69
CA GLN A 9 7.37 -0.08 9.95
C GLN A 9 7.65 -0.30 11.46
N GLU A 10 7.49 0.72 12.29
CA GLU A 10 7.70 0.63 13.74
C GLU A 10 6.51 -0.04 14.43
N ASN A 11 5.28 0.39 14.10
CA ASN A 11 4.06 -0.02 14.80
C ASN A 11 3.18 -1.04 14.05
N ALA A 12 3.46 -1.35 12.78
CA ALA A 12 2.71 -2.35 12.03
C ALA A 12 2.99 -3.78 12.51
N SER A 13 2.07 -4.70 12.21
CA SER A 13 2.27 -6.14 12.42
C SER A 13 3.47 -6.67 11.61
N ALA A 14 4.05 -7.79 12.04
CA ALA A 14 5.20 -8.40 11.36
C ALA A 14 4.94 -8.71 9.88
N GLU A 15 3.70 -9.08 9.53
CA GLU A 15 3.26 -9.35 8.16
C GLU A 15 3.14 -8.09 7.30
N ALA A 16 2.74 -6.95 7.89
CA ALA A 16 2.59 -5.70 7.17
C ALA A 16 3.92 -4.96 6.94
N LYS A 17 4.90 -5.10 7.84
CA LYS A 17 6.22 -4.44 7.72
C LYS A 17 6.90 -4.62 6.35
N PRO A 18 7.04 -5.84 5.80
CA PRO A 18 7.65 -6.02 4.48
C PRO A 18 6.82 -5.38 3.35
N LEU A 19 5.49 -5.34 3.47
CA LEU A 19 4.61 -4.70 2.49
C LEU A 19 4.77 -3.17 2.50
N LEU A 20 4.93 -2.58 3.68
CA LEU A 20 5.21 -1.16 3.85
C LEU A 20 6.60 -0.79 3.32
N ALA A 21 7.62 -1.62 3.58
CA ALA A 21 8.95 -1.44 3.03
C ALA A 21 8.94 -1.49 1.49
N GLY A 22 8.22 -2.46 0.90
CA GLY A 22 8.03 -2.54 -0.54
C GLY A 22 7.32 -1.31 -1.13
N SER A 23 6.37 -0.73 -0.38
CA SER A 23 5.71 0.52 -0.77
C SER A 23 6.71 1.69 -0.83
N VAL A 24 7.54 1.86 0.20
CA VAL A 24 8.58 2.91 0.19
C VAL A 24 9.56 2.70 -0.95
N ALA A 25 9.98 1.47 -1.21
CA ALA A 25 10.90 1.16 -2.30
C ALA A 25 10.32 1.46 -3.70
N ALA A 26 9.03 1.19 -3.92
CA ALA A 26 8.39 1.41 -5.22
C ALA A 26 7.99 2.86 -5.48
N PHE A 27 7.59 3.61 -4.44
CA PHE A 27 7.02 4.95 -4.57
C PHE A 27 7.95 6.07 -4.07
N GLY A 28 9.06 5.74 -3.40
CA GLY A 28 9.96 6.72 -2.76
C GLY A 28 9.39 7.33 -1.47
N MET A 29 8.17 6.96 -1.08
CA MET A 29 7.49 7.37 0.14
C MET A 29 6.49 6.30 0.59
N LEU A 30 5.94 6.42 1.80
CA LEU A 30 4.82 5.59 2.24
C LEU A 30 3.49 6.33 2.01
N PRO A 31 2.64 5.92 1.04
CA PRO A 31 1.34 6.53 0.85
C PRO A 31 0.43 6.30 2.07
N ASN A 32 -0.33 7.31 2.48
CA ASN A 32 -1.28 7.20 3.61
C ASN A 32 -2.28 6.05 3.42
N LEU A 33 -2.71 5.78 2.18
CA LEU A 33 -3.59 4.65 1.88
C LEU A 33 -2.96 3.32 2.28
N HIS A 34 -1.67 3.12 1.97
CA HIS A 34 -0.96 1.89 2.32
C HIS A 34 -0.75 1.79 3.84
N ALA A 35 -0.46 2.93 4.48
CA ALA A 35 -0.33 3.01 5.92
C ALA A 35 -1.62 2.63 6.65
N VAL A 36 -2.80 3.04 6.14
CA VAL A 36 -4.10 2.59 6.69
C VAL A 36 -4.32 1.11 6.43
N MET A 37 -4.11 0.64 5.20
CA MET A 37 -4.33 -0.76 4.83
C MET A 37 -3.42 -1.74 5.58
N ALA A 38 -2.28 -1.29 6.13
CA ALA A 38 -1.40 -2.12 6.95
C ALA A 38 -2.05 -2.64 8.25
N GLU A 39 -3.18 -2.08 8.67
CA GLU A 39 -4.02 -2.67 9.73
C GLU A 39 -4.46 -4.11 9.38
N ALA A 40 -4.72 -4.35 8.09
CA ALA A 40 -5.09 -5.65 7.53
C ALA A 40 -4.08 -6.03 6.42
N PRO A 41 -2.98 -6.77 6.74
CA PRO A 41 -1.91 -7.06 5.79
C PRO A 41 -2.37 -7.67 4.47
N THR A 42 -3.40 -8.53 4.50
CA THR A 42 -4.01 -9.14 3.31
C THR A 42 -4.69 -8.12 2.40
N LEU A 43 -5.33 -7.08 2.97
CA LEU A 43 -5.91 -5.97 2.22
C LEU A 43 -4.80 -5.17 1.51
N LEU A 44 -3.74 -4.78 2.23
CA LEU A 44 -2.61 -4.07 1.64
C LEU A 44 -1.97 -4.89 0.51
N LYS A 45 -1.76 -6.18 0.73
CA LYS A 45 -1.20 -7.07 -0.29
C LYS A 45 -2.10 -7.15 -1.53
N GLY A 46 -3.41 -7.33 -1.33
CA GLY A 46 -4.39 -7.37 -2.41
C GLY A 46 -4.40 -6.09 -3.23
N TYR A 47 -4.40 -4.93 -2.55
CA TYR A 47 -4.31 -3.63 -3.21
C TYR A 47 -3.03 -3.47 -4.03
N GLN A 48 -1.87 -3.84 -3.48
CA GLN A 48 -0.59 -3.77 -4.19
C GLN A 48 -0.59 -4.61 -5.47
N VAL A 49 -1.15 -5.82 -5.43
CA VAL A 49 -1.31 -6.68 -6.62
C VAL A 49 -2.23 -6.03 -7.65
N LEU A 50 -3.38 -5.52 -7.21
CA LEU A 50 -4.32 -4.82 -8.09
C LEU A 50 -3.71 -3.57 -8.73
N HIS A 51 -2.96 -2.79 -7.97
CA HIS A 51 -2.25 -1.62 -8.48
C HIS A 51 -1.20 -2.04 -9.52
N GLU A 52 -0.41 -3.08 -9.26
CA GLU A 52 0.56 -3.61 -10.23
C GLU A 52 -0.14 -4.05 -11.53
N LEU A 53 -1.27 -4.74 -11.44
CA LEU A 53 -2.06 -5.15 -12.59
C LEU A 53 -2.61 -3.94 -13.36
N PHE A 54 -3.11 -2.93 -12.65
CA PHE A 54 -3.61 -1.69 -13.25
C PHE A 54 -2.54 -0.98 -14.08
N GLN A 55 -1.31 -0.89 -13.57
CA GLN A 55 -0.17 -0.28 -14.27
C GLN A 55 0.21 -1.01 -15.57
N LYS A 56 -0.24 -2.26 -15.76
CA LYS A 56 0.01 -3.09 -16.97
C LYS A 56 -1.16 -3.08 -17.96
N THR A 57 -2.23 -2.35 -17.66
CA THR A 57 -3.37 -2.21 -18.58
C THR A 57 -3.00 -1.32 -19.78
N SER A 58 -3.86 -1.26 -20.79
CA SER A 58 -3.70 -0.35 -21.93
C SER A 58 -4.15 1.09 -21.64
N PHE A 59 -4.62 1.38 -20.42
CA PHE A 59 -5.06 2.72 -20.05
C PHE A 59 -3.85 3.64 -19.92
N ASN A 60 -3.95 4.83 -20.51
CA ASN A 60 -2.93 5.87 -20.43
C ASN A 60 -3.60 7.22 -20.10
N ALA A 61 -2.79 8.20 -19.70
CA ALA A 61 -3.27 9.50 -19.28
C ALA A 61 -3.65 10.44 -20.45
N GLN A 62 -3.41 10.04 -21.70
CA GLN A 62 -3.52 10.89 -22.89
C GLN A 62 -4.50 10.32 -23.92
N GLY A 63 -5.62 9.75 -23.47
CA GLY A 63 -6.67 9.22 -24.34
C GLY A 63 -7.02 10.14 -25.50
#